data_AF-A0AAV7DU37-F1
#
_entry.id   AF-A0AAV7DU37-F1
#
_cell.length_a   1.000
_cell.length_b   1.000
_cell.length_c   1.000
_cell.angle_alpha   90.00
_cell.angle_beta   90.00
_cell.angle_gamma   90.00
#
_symmetry.space_group_name_H-M   'P 1'
#
loop_
_entity.id
_entity.type
_entity.pdbx_description
1 polymer ?
#
loop_
_entity_poly.entity_id
_entity_poly.type
_entity_poly.pdbx_seq_one_letter_code
_entity_poly.pdbx_strand_id
1 'polypeptide(L)'
;MSTSSFSCLLLRTLMTFFFLVPFTSSISFRFPSFDPNSTTLFYEGDASVFNGAIQMNDYEYFARNGRITYSHRVPIWDSATQRLTRLTDFTTHFVFSITTLGNPIYGHGLVFYRAAPDFDTPQNSNGGFLGMFNTTTLGTPSRNQIVTVEFDTYVNTPWDPPVPHTGICVNTLASVKYLPWNISLHNGFKANAWVDYSSS
;
A
#
# COMPACT_ATOMS: atom_id res chain seq x y z
N MET A 1 16.84 -54.88 -24.97
CA MET A 1 16.63 -53.77 -25.92
C MET A 1 15.49 -52.82 -25.54
N SER A 2 14.76 -52.99 -24.43
CA SER A 2 13.61 -52.12 -24.07
C SER A 2 13.93 -50.90 -23.17
N THR A 3 15.15 -50.81 -22.62
CA THR A 3 15.51 -49.78 -21.63
C THR A 3 15.73 -48.39 -22.24
N SER A 4 16.23 -48.28 -23.48
CA SER A 4 16.49 -46.97 -24.10
C SER A 4 15.22 -46.27 -24.56
N SER A 5 14.19 -47.02 -25.00
CA SER A 5 12.89 -46.48 -25.39
C SER A 5 12.15 -45.87 -24.18
N PHE A 6 12.19 -46.56 -23.04
CA PHE A 6 11.58 -46.09 -21.80
C PHE A 6 12.26 -44.82 -21.26
N SER A 7 13.60 -44.77 -21.34
CA SER A 7 14.40 -43.59 -20.97
C SER A 7 14.11 -42.39 -21.87
N CYS A 8 13.98 -42.58 -23.18
CA CYS A 8 13.59 -41.53 -24.12
C CYS A 8 12.16 -41.00 -23.87
N LEU A 9 11.22 -41.88 -23.53
CA LEU A 9 9.84 -41.49 -23.24
C LEU A 9 9.77 -40.65 -21.96
N LEU A 10 10.47 -41.09 -20.91
CA LEU A 10 10.57 -40.37 -19.63
C LEU A 10 11.25 -39.01 -19.78
N LEU A 11 12.31 -38.91 -20.59
CA LEU A 11 12.98 -37.65 -20.87
C LEU A 11 12.08 -36.69 -21.66
N ARG A 12 11.28 -37.20 -22.60
CA ARG A 12 10.30 -36.40 -23.36
C ARG A 12 9.17 -35.89 -22.48
N THR A 13 8.58 -36.73 -21.62
CA THR A 13 7.55 -36.29 -20.67
C THR A 13 8.10 -35.28 -19.67
N LEU A 14 9.33 -35.48 -19.18
CA LEU A 14 9.99 -34.53 -18.29
C LEU A 14 10.24 -33.17 -18.97
N MET A 15 10.73 -33.16 -20.20
CA MET A 15 10.92 -31.93 -20.98
C MET A 15 9.60 -31.21 -21.24
N THR A 16 8.53 -31.91 -21.63
CA THR A 16 7.21 -31.29 -21.81
C THR A 16 6.65 -30.72 -20.51
N PHE A 17 6.93 -31.35 -19.36
CA PHE A 17 6.52 -30.83 -18.05
C PHE A 17 7.23 -29.51 -17.73
N PHE A 18 8.52 -29.38 -18.03
CA PHE A 18 9.27 -28.12 -17.86
C PHE A 18 8.80 -26.99 -18.78
N PHE A 19 8.27 -27.28 -19.96
CA PHE A 19 7.70 -26.27 -20.86
C PHE A 19 6.25 -25.86 -20.54
N LEU A 20 5.56 -26.63 -19.68
CA LEU A 20 4.17 -26.37 -19.28
C LEU A 20 4.05 -25.55 -17.99
N VAL A 21 5.15 -25.37 -17.23
CA VAL A 21 5.14 -24.51 -16.04
C VAL A 21 5.33 -23.07 -16.49
N PRO A 22 4.31 -22.19 -16.36
CA PRO A 22 4.51 -20.78 -16.65
C PRO A 22 5.50 -20.20 -15.65
N PHE A 23 6.61 -19.66 -16.15
CA PHE A 23 7.53 -18.88 -15.32
C PHE A 23 6.81 -17.60 -14.88
N THR A 24 6.69 -17.43 -13.57
CA THR A 24 6.22 -16.19 -12.96
C THR A 24 7.40 -15.47 -12.33
N SER A 25 7.44 -14.15 -12.50
CA SER A 25 8.41 -13.28 -11.85
C SER A 25 7.71 -12.59 -10.70
N SER A 26 8.20 -12.75 -9.48
CA SER A 26 7.69 -12.07 -8.30
C SER A 26 8.74 -11.13 -7.70
N ILE A 27 8.26 -10.09 -7.03
CA ILE A 27 9.09 -9.18 -6.22
C ILE A 27 8.75 -9.46 -4.76
N SER A 28 9.77 -9.58 -3.92
CA SER A 28 9.60 -9.75 -2.48
C SER A 28 10.67 -8.97 -1.75
N PHE A 29 10.26 -8.23 -0.72
CA PHE A 29 11.14 -7.48 0.15
C PHE A 29 10.59 -7.51 1.58
N ARG A 30 11.48 -7.30 2.56
CA ARG A 30 11.14 -7.27 3.98
C ARG A 30 12.04 -6.27 4.70
N PHE A 31 11.42 -5.39 5.49
CA PHE A 31 12.11 -4.40 6.30
C PHE A 31 11.85 -4.68 7.79
N PRO A 32 12.73 -5.42 8.49
CA PRO A 32 12.59 -5.62 9.93
C PRO A 32 12.93 -4.36 10.74
N SER A 33 13.72 -3.46 10.14
CA SER A 33 14.07 -2.13 10.63
C SER A 33 14.32 -1.20 9.45
N PHE A 34 14.25 0.11 9.70
CA PHE A 34 14.45 1.16 8.69
C PHE A 34 15.79 1.89 8.89
N ASP A 35 16.37 2.36 7.79
CA ASP A 35 17.63 3.10 7.75
C ASP A 35 17.39 4.44 7.02
N PRO A 36 17.70 5.60 7.64
CA PRO A 36 17.53 6.90 6.99
C PRO A 36 18.36 7.09 5.71
N ASN A 37 19.43 6.30 5.52
CA ASN A 37 20.30 6.36 4.34
C ASN A 37 19.96 5.30 3.28
N SER A 38 18.86 4.58 3.45
CA SER A 38 18.42 3.57 2.50
C SER A 38 18.17 4.17 1.12
N THR A 39 18.70 3.53 0.07
CA THR A 39 18.37 3.85 -1.33
C THR A 39 17.17 3.04 -1.86
N THR A 40 16.63 2.14 -1.05
CA THR A 40 15.47 1.29 -1.40
C THR A 40 14.14 1.91 -1.02
N LEU A 41 14.15 2.89 -0.13
CA LEU A 41 12.97 3.63 0.33
C LEU A 41 13.20 5.12 0.13
N PHE A 42 12.22 5.80 -0.45
CA PHE A 42 12.19 7.25 -0.54
C PHE A 42 11.33 7.81 0.59
N TYR A 43 11.92 8.69 1.38
CA TYR A 43 11.27 9.40 2.49
C TYR A 43 10.96 10.83 2.05
N GLU A 44 9.71 11.24 2.22
CA GLU A 44 9.22 12.54 1.78
C GLU A 44 8.40 13.23 2.86
N GLY A 45 8.34 14.55 2.81
CA GLY A 45 7.70 15.38 3.84
C GLY A 45 8.38 15.16 5.19
N ASP A 46 7.57 14.85 6.20
CA ASP A 46 8.02 14.63 7.57
C ASP A 46 8.47 13.20 7.89
N ALA A 47 8.37 12.30 6.91
CA ALA A 47 8.75 10.91 7.14
C ALA A 47 10.24 10.82 7.50
N SER A 48 10.53 10.27 8.67
CA SER A 48 11.89 10.12 9.17
C SER A 48 12.06 8.78 9.90
N VAL A 49 13.31 8.40 10.13
CA VAL A 49 13.62 7.16 10.84
C VAL A 49 14.09 7.48 12.25
N PHE A 50 13.45 6.85 13.24
CA PHE A 50 13.83 6.94 14.65
C PHE A 50 13.85 5.54 15.27
N ASN A 51 14.98 5.16 15.89
CA ASN A 51 15.17 3.85 16.51
C ASN A 51 14.79 2.66 15.62
N GLY A 52 15.10 2.74 14.32
CA GLY A 52 14.80 1.69 13.35
C GLY A 52 13.32 1.57 12.97
N ALA A 53 12.46 2.48 13.44
CA ALA A 53 11.07 2.62 13.03
C ALA A 53 10.90 3.88 12.16
N ILE A 54 9.85 3.89 11.35
CA ILE A 54 9.42 5.09 10.64
C ILE A 54 8.54 5.92 11.56
N GLN A 55 8.86 7.21 11.65
CA GLN A 55 7.95 8.23 12.14
C GLN A 55 7.34 8.96 10.95
N MET A 56 6.02 8.83 10.76
CA MET A 56 5.32 9.36 9.58
C MET A 56 5.03 10.86 9.65
N ASN A 57 4.99 11.43 10.85
CA ASN A 57 4.72 12.85 11.03
C ASN A 57 5.37 13.37 12.32
N ASP A 58 5.67 14.66 12.32
CA ASP A 58 5.94 15.39 13.55
C ASP A 58 4.61 15.65 14.30
N TYR A 59 4.58 15.36 15.60
CA TYR A 59 3.41 15.57 16.46
C TYR A 59 3.45 16.93 17.17
N GLU A 60 4.55 17.67 17.09
CA GLU A 60 4.67 19.02 17.67
C GLU A 60 3.93 20.08 16.84
N TYR A 61 3.68 19.79 15.56
CA TYR A 61 3.07 20.72 14.62
C TYR A 61 1.79 20.15 14.01
N PHE A 62 0.86 21.05 13.65
CA PHE A 62 -0.36 20.69 12.93
C PHE A 62 -0.12 20.56 11.43
N ALA A 63 -1.02 19.85 10.74
CA ALA A 63 -1.06 19.74 9.28
C ALA A 63 0.25 19.21 8.68
N ARG A 64 0.82 18.17 9.31
CA ARG A 64 2.05 17.51 8.90
C ARG A 64 1.73 16.25 8.12
N ASN A 65 2.52 16.01 7.09
CA ASN A 65 2.40 14.85 6.21
C ASN A 65 3.79 14.27 5.98
N GLY A 66 3.93 12.96 6.14
CA GLY A 66 5.10 12.21 5.67
C GLY A 66 4.65 11.03 4.83
N ARG A 67 5.50 10.69 3.87
CA ARG A 67 5.25 9.63 2.90
C ARG A 67 6.50 8.80 2.71
N ILE A 68 6.31 7.50 2.49
CA ILE A 68 7.39 6.58 2.16
C ILE A 68 6.99 5.73 0.98
N THR A 69 7.88 5.66 -0.01
CA THR A 69 7.67 4.90 -1.24
C THR A 69 8.81 3.92 -1.46
N TYR A 70 8.51 2.71 -1.95
CA TYR A 70 9.53 1.78 -2.41
C TYR A 70 10.13 2.26 -3.74
N SER A 71 11.46 2.25 -3.86
CA SER A 71 12.14 2.90 -4.98
C SER A 71 12.01 2.18 -6.32
N HIS A 72 11.68 0.88 -6.30
CA HIS A 72 11.48 0.09 -7.51
C HIS A 72 10.00 -0.01 -7.88
N ARG A 73 9.70 0.20 -9.17
CA ARG A 73 8.35 0.02 -9.71
C ARG A 73 7.89 -1.42 -9.54
N VAL A 74 6.67 -1.60 -9.08
CA VAL A 74 6.03 -2.90 -8.94
C VAL A 74 5.09 -3.13 -10.13
N PRO A 75 5.37 -4.08 -11.04
CA PRO A 75 4.44 -4.46 -12.08
C PRO A 75 3.18 -5.07 -11.47
N ILE A 76 2.02 -4.58 -11.89
CA ILE A 76 0.69 -4.91 -11.34
C ILE A 76 -0.24 -5.49 -12.40
N TRP A 77 0.07 -5.25 -13.67
CA TRP A 77 -0.54 -5.90 -14.83
C TRP A 77 0.45 -5.85 -16.00
N ASP A 78 0.32 -6.80 -16.92
CA ASP A 78 1.04 -6.80 -18.20
C ASP A 78 0.27 -5.97 -19.25
N SER A 79 0.88 -4.92 -19.78
CA SER A 79 0.28 -4.08 -20.83
C SER A 79 0.59 -4.56 -22.25
N ALA A 80 1.52 -5.51 -22.43
CA ALA A 80 2.02 -5.93 -23.74
C ALA A 80 0.94 -6.58 -24.62
N THR A 81 -0.13 -7.11 -24.04
CA THR A 81 -1.20 -7.80 -24.78
C THR A 81 -2.42 -6.91 -25.09
N GLN A 82 -2.42 -5.63 -24.68
CA GLN A 82 -3.60 -4.74 -24.70
C GLN A 82 -4.87 -5.34 -24.05
N ARG A 83 -4.71 -6.44 -23.32
CA ARG A 83 -5.76 -7.13 -22.58
C ARG A 83 -5.31 -7.20 -21.13
N LEU A 84 -6.20 -6.86 -20.20
CA LEU A 84 -6.02 -7.01 -18.74
C LEU A 84 -5.98 -8.51 -18.33
N THR A 85 -5.32 -9.36 -19.11
CA THR A 85 -5.34 -10.82 -18.96
C THR A 85 -4.29 -11.35 -18.00
N ARG A 86 -3.38 -10.50 -17.51
CA ARG A 86 -2.35 -10.89 -16.54
C ARG A 86 -2.20 -9.81 -15.47
N LEU A 87 -3.06 -9.88 -14.48
CA LEU A 87 -2.99 -9.10 -13.26
C LEU A 87 -1.98 -9.76 -12.29
N THR A 88 -1.45 -8.97 -11.37
CA THR A 88 -0.48 -9.44 -10.36
C THR A 88 -1.16 -9.45 -9.00
N ASP A 89 -1.17 -10.62 -8.37
CA ASP A 89 -1.56 -10.76 -6.98
C ASP A 89 -0.50 -10.13 -6.08
N PHE A 90 -0.91 -9.55 -4.97
CA PHE A 90 0.04 -9.09 -3.96
C PHE A 90 -0.49 -9.28 -2.54
N THR A 91 0.45 -9.46 -1.63
CA THR A 91 0.24 -9.40 -0.20
C THR A 91 1.28 -8.46 0.38
N THR A 92 0.84 -7.53 1.22
CA THR A 92 1.75 -6.76 2.07
C THR A 92 1.36 -6.93 3.53
N HIS A 93 2.37 -6.94 4.39
CA HIS A 93 2.21 -6.94 5.83
C HIS A 93 3.04 -5.80 6.41
N PHE A 94 2.42 -5.02 7.28
CA PHE A 94 3.11 -3.98 8.02
C PHE A 94 2.58 -3.87 9.44
N VAL A 95 3.44 -3.34 10.31
CA VAL A 95 3.12 -3.08 11.71
C VAL A 95 3.21 -1.59 11.94
N PHE A 96 2.19 -1.01 12.55
CA PHE A 96 2.16 0.41 12.85
C PHE A 96 1.52 0.66 14.21
N SER A 97 1.68 1.86 14.73
CA SER A 97 1.02 2.34 15.94
C SER A 97 0.66 3.80 15.75
N ILE A 98 -0.56 4.18 16.14
CA ILE A 98 -0.99 5.57 16.19
C ILE A 98 -1.16 5.92 17.66
N THR A 99 -0.59 7.05 18.07
CA THR A 99 -0.80 7.58 19.42
C THR A 99 -1.58 8.89 19.37
N THR A 100 -2.56 9.03 20.27
CA THR A 100 -3.32 10.28 20.45
C THR A 100 -2.64 11.23 21.43
N LEU A 101 -1.59 10.76 22.13
CA LEU A 101 -0.92 11.48 23.22
C LEU A 101 -1.90 11.95 24.33
N GLY A 102 -3.06 11.29 24.46
CA GLY A 102 -4.10 11.69 25.40
C GLY A 102 -4.91 12.92 24.96
N ASN A 103 -4.70 13.43 23.75
CA ASN A 103 -5.48 14.54 23.23
C ASN A 103 -6.92 14.10 22.92
N PRO A 104 -7.94 14.91 23.26
CA PRO A 104 -9.34 14.60 22.95
C PRO A 104 -9.66 14.81 21.46
N ILE A 105 -8.85 15.61 20.76
CA ILE A 105 -8.94 15.86 19.33
C ILE A 105 -7.61 15.43 18.72
N TYR A 106 -7.66 14.47 17.80
CA TYR A 106 -6.49 13.88 17.15
C TYR A 106 -6.86 13.49 15.72
N GLY A 107 -5.85 13.38 14.85
CA GLY A 107 -6.07 13.05 13.45
C GLY A 107 -4.80 13.19 12.62
N HIS A 108 -4.80 12.79 11.34
CA HIS A 108 -5.99 12.31 10.59
C HIS A 108 -5.97 10.80 10.31
N GLY A 109 -4.84 10.20 9.98
CA GLY A 109 -4.78 8.75 9.77
C GLY A 109 -3.49 8.28 9.13
N LEU A 110 -3.48 7.00 8.75
CA LEU A 110 -2.41 6.35 8.00
C LEU A 110 -3.01 5.71 6.74
N VAL A 111 -2.26 5.74 5.64
CA VAL A 111 -2.66 5.07 4.40
C VAL A 111 -1.58 4.12 3.90
N PHE A 112 -1.99 2.91 3.52
CA PHE A 112 -1.26 2.13 2.51
C PHE A 112 -1.83 2.52 1.15
N TYR A 113 -0.96 2.82 0.17
CA TYR A 113 -1.41 3.27 -1.13
C TYR A 113 -0.65 2.60 -2.27
N ARG A 114 -1.33 2.55 -3.42
CA ARG A 114 -0.75 2.25 -4.72
C ARG A 114 -1.15 3.36 -5.67
N ALA A 115 -0.16 4.00 -6.28
CA ALA A 115 -0.34 5.10 -7.23
C ALA A 115 0.48 4.87 -8.51
N ALA A 116 0.33 5.77 -9.48
CA ALA A 116 1.18 5.80 -10.66
C ALA A 116 2.66 6.03 -10.28
N PRO A 117 3.63 5.54 -11.07
CA PRO A 117 5.06 5.65 -10.72
C PRO A 117 5.60 7.07 -10.56
N ASP A 118 4.91 8.05 -11.09
CA ASP A 118 5.20 9.49 -11.09
C ASP A 118 4.23 10.28 -10.18
N PHE A 119 3.56 9.59 -9.26
CA PHE A 119 2.66 10.23 -8.31
C PHE A 119 3.43 11.05 -7.27
N ASP A 120 3.31 12.37 -7.37
CA ASP A 120 3.75 13.30 -6.35
C ASP A 120 2.61 13.72 -5.44
N THR A 121 2.92 13.91 -4.15
CA THR A 121 1.93 14.40 -3.18
C THR A 121 1.41 15.76 -3.65
N PRO A 122 0.08 15.92 -3.82
CA PRO A 122 -0.47 17.19 -4.23
C PRO A 122 -0.17 18.30 -3.22
N GLN A 123 0.02 19.52 -3.70
CA GLN A 123 0.12 20.67 -2.80
C GLN A 123 -1.18 20.82 -1.99
N ASN A 124 -1.04 21.24 -0.72
CA ASN A 124 -2.16 21.44 0.22
C ASN A 124 -2.98 20.16 0.49
N SER A 125 -2.29 19.03 0.58
CA SER A 125 -2.87 17.70 0.82
C SER A 125 -2.83 17.27 2.30
N ASN A 126 -2.75 18.23 3.23
CA ASN A 126 -2.62 17.94 4.66
C ASN A 126 -3.94 17.54 5.31
N GLY A 127 -3.85 16.90 6.48
CA GLY A 127 -5.01 16.53 7.28
C GLY A 127 -5.86 15.43 6.63
N GLY A 128 -7.18 15.63 6.52
CA GLY A 128 -8.11 14.63 5.97
C GLY A 128 -7.88 14.27 4.50
N PHE A 129 -6.97 14.97 3.82
CA PHE A 129 -6.50 14.61 2.49
C PHE A 129 -5.41 13.53 2.46
N LEU A 130 -4.83 13.22 3.64
CA LEU A 130 -3.86 12.15 3.90
C LEU A 130 -2.63 12.15 2.99
N GLY A 131 -2.26 13.31 2.41
CA GLY A 131 -1.17 13.43 1.45
C GLY A 131 -1.45 12.85 0.06
N MET A 132 -2.68 12.38 -0.18
CA MET A 132 -3.08 11.65 -1.40
C MET A 132 -3.85 12.54 -2.40
N PHE A 133 -4.62 13.51 -1.90
CA PHE A 133 -5.53 14.31 -2.72
C PHE A 133 -5.48 15.79 -2.39
N ASN A 134 -5.97 16.64 -3.27
CA ASN A 134 -6.34 18.00 -2.91
C ASN A 134 -7.69 18.36 -3.56
N THR A 135 -8.20 19.54 -3.27
CA THR A 135 -9.50 20.02 -3.78
C THR A 135 -9.62 19.99 -5.31
N THR A 136 -8.51 19.98 -6.06
CA THR A 136 -8.51 19.95 -7.54
C THR A 136 -8.31 18.55 -8.14
N THR A 137 -7.75 17.61 -7.37
CA THR A 137 -7.47 16.25 -7.85
C THR A 137 -8.54 15.27 -7.39
N LEU A 138 -9.28 15.56 -6.31
CA LEU A 138 -10.39 14.74 -5.84
C LEU A 138 -11.35 14.34 -6.96
N GLY A 139 -11.66 13.05 -7.06
CA GLY A 139 -12.68 12.55 -7.98
C GLY A 139 -12.32 12.73 -9.46
N THR A 140 -11.03 12.85 -9.80
CA THR A 140 -10.55 12.88 -11.19
C THR A 140 -9.76 11.61 -11.53
N PRO A 141 -10.41 10.46 -11.82
CA PRO A 141 -9.73 9.19 -12.11
C PRO A 141 -8.74 9.25 -13.28
N SER A 142 -8.95 10.18 -14.22
CA SER A 142 -8.04 10.40 -15.35
C SER A 142 -6.71 11.05 -14.94
N ARG A 143 -6.65 11.68 -13.76
CA ARG A 143 -5.45 12.29 -13.17
C ARG A 143 -4.92 11.50 -11.96
N ASN A 144 -5.81 10.81 -11.25
CA ASN A 144 -5.47 10.02 -10.08
C ASN A 144 -5.77 8.54 -10.35
N GLN A 145 -4.72 7.72 -10.39
CA GLN A 145 -4.82 6.26 -10.44
C GLN A 145 -4.38 5.68 -9.08
N ILE A 146 -5.11 6.07 -8.04
CA ILE A 146 -4.74 5.84 -6.64
C ILE A 146 -5.77 4.90 -6.00
N VAL A 147 -5.26 3.84 -5.39
CA VAL A 147 -6.04 2.98 -4.49
C VAL A 147 -5.39 3.05 -3.12
N THR A 148 -6.20 3.27 -2.08
CA THR A 148 -5.74 3.33 -0.69
C THR A 148 -6.49 2.33 0.17
N VAL A 149 -5.78 1.83 1.18
CA VAL A 149 -6.36 1.27 2.39
C VAL A 149 -6.02 2.23 3.52
N GLU A 150 -7.05 2.89 4.06
CA GLU A 150 -6.90 3.92 5.08
C GLU A 150 -7.23 3.40 6.48
N PHE A 151 -6.54 3.98 7.45
CA PHE A 151 -6.75 3.82 8.88
C PHE A 151 -7.09 5.20 9.42
N ASP A 152 -8.34 5.60 9.24
CA ASP A 152 -8.84 6.94 9.51
C ASP A 152 -9.24 7.08 10.99
N THR A 153 -8.70 8.12 11.62
CA THR A 153 -8.87 8.40 13.04
C THR A 153 -9.71 9.64 13.30
N TYR A 154 -10.07 10.40 12.26
CA TYR A 154 -10.78 11.67 12.36
C TYR A 154 -11.90 11.77 11.33
N VAL A 155 -13.15 11.84 11.80
CA VAL A 155 -14.32 11.93 10.94
C VAL A 155 -14.41 13.31 10.26
N ASN A 156 -14.09 13.34 8.97
CA ASN A 156 -14.38 14.43 8.05
C ASN A 156 -15.77 14.21 7.43
N THR A 157 -16.77 14.91 7.98
CA THR A 157 -18.18 14.82 7.58
C THR A 157 -18.50 14.92 6.08
N PRO A 158 -17.70 15.57 5.20
CA PRO A 158 -18.03 15.61 3.78
C PRO A 158 -17.83 14.27 3.04
N TRP A 159 -17.04 13.32 3.56
CA TRP A 159 -16.75 12.05 2.88
C TRP A 159 -16.70 10.82 3.80
N ASP A 160 -16.58 11.00 5.11
CA ASP A 160 -16.46 9.88 6.04
C ASP A 160 -17.79 9.36 6.57
N PRO A 161 -17.86 8.06 6.91
CA PRO A 161 -18.90 7.58 7.83
C PRO A 161 -18.79 8.30 9.18
N PRO A 162 -19.86 8.31 10.00
CA PRO A 162 -19.89 9.03 11.28
C PRO A 162 -19.08 8.35 12.39
N VAL A 163 -18.03 7.60 12.05
CA VAL A 163 -17.16 6.86 12.96
C VAL A 163 -15.72 6.80 12.42
N PRO A 164 -14.69 6.80 13.29
CA PRO A 164 -13.35 6.37 12.91
C PRO A 164 -13.40 4.97 12.30
N HIS A 165 -12.59 4.71 11.27
CA HIS A 165 -12.77 3.53 10.44
C HIS A 165 -11.49 3.08 9.73
N THR A 166 -11.49 1.84 9.29
CA THR A 166 -10.60 1.35 8.25
C THR A 166 -11.37 1.29 6.95
N GLY A 167 -10.77 1.76 5.87
CA GLY A 167 -11.46 2.04 4.61
C GLY A 167 -10.68 1.59 3.39
N ILE A 168 -11.38 1.31 2.29
CA ILE A 168 -10.80 1.12 0.95
C ILE A 168 -11.30 2.26 0.09
N CYS A 169 -10.39 3.03 -0.51
CA CYS A 169 -10.75 4.18 -1.36
C CYS A 169 -10.17 3.99 -2.76
N VAL A 170 -10.96 4.38 -3.77
CA VAL A 170 -10.61 4.20 -5.18
C VAL A 170 -10.73 5.55 -5.88
N ASN A 171 -9.60 6.23 -6.05
CA ASN A 171 -9.48 7.57 -6.65
C ASN A 171 -10.26 8.69 -5.93
N THR A 172 -10.72 8.43 -4.71
CA THR A 172 -11.54 9.32 -3.88
C THR A 172 -11.05 9.28 -2.43
N LEU A 173 -11.48 10.25 -1.61
CA LEU A 173 -11.38 10.16 -0.15
C LEU A 173 -12.49 9.32 0.45
N ALA A 174 -13.70 9.38 -0.12
CA ALA A 174 -14.80 8.55 0.36
C ALA A 174 -14.47 7.06 0.14
N SER A 175 -14.46 6.31 1.24
CA SER A 175 -14.31 4.87 1.24
C SER A 175 -15.44 4.18 0.45
N VAL A 176 -15.09 3.31 -0.51
CA VAL A 176 -16.08 2.45 -1.18
C VAL A 176 -16.60 1.34 -0.27
N LYS A 177 -15.81 0.97 0.74
CA LYS A 177 -16.18 0.06 1.81
C LYS A 177 -15.36 0.41 3.05
N TYR A 178 -16.01 0.37 4.21
CA TYR A 178 -15.35 0.65 5.48
C TYR A 178 -15.80 -0.33 6.57
N LEU A 179 -15.01 -0.41 7.63
CA LEU A 179 -15.35 -1.02 8.90
C LEU A 179 -15.01 -0.06 10.04
N PRO A 180 -15.90 0.13 11.03
CA PRO A 180 -15.60 0.95 12.20
C PRO A 180 -14.34 0.45 12.91
N TRP A 181 -13.44 1.37 13.24
CA TRP A 181 -12.20 1.06 13.93
C TRP A 181 -11.83 2.21 14.85
N ASN A 182 -11.90 1.97 16.16
CA ASN A 182 -11.69 3.00 17.16
C ASN A 182 -10.27 2.97 17.72
N ILE A 183 -9.40 3.85 17.21
CA ILE A 183 -8.01 3.95 17.67
C ILE A 183 -7.87 4.35 19.14
N SER A 184 -8.84 5.06 19.73
CA SER A 184 -8.75 5.45 21.14
C SER A 184 -8.70 4.25 22.08
N LEU A 185 -9.31 3.13 21.70
CA LEU A 185 -9.27 1.87 22.45
C LEU A 185 -7.92 1.14 22.31
N HIS A 186 -7.08 1.57 21.37
CA HIS A 186 -5.82 0.94 20.99
C HIS A 186 -4.66 1.96 20.89
N ASN A 187 -4.76 3.06 21.64
CA ASN A 187 -3.81 4.17 21.63
C ASN A 187 -2.37 3.69 21.91
N GLY A 188 -1.47 3.89 20.96
CA GLY A 188 -0.06 3.49 21.06
C GLY A 188 0.18 1.98 20.95
N PHE A 189 -0.86 1.16 20.75
CA PHE A 189 -0.69 -0.27 20.56
C PHE A 189 -0.21 -0.58 19.14
N LYS A 190 0.59 -1.64 19.02
CA LYS A 190 1.04 -2.13 17.72
C LYS A 190 -0.11 -2.87 17.04
N ALA A 191 -0.56 -2.36 15.90
CA ALA A 191 -1.48 -3.01 15.00
C ALA A 191 -0.71 -3.78 13.92
N ASN A 192 -1.15 -5.00 13.62
CA ASN A 192 -0.68 -5.76 12.46
C ASN A 192 -1.73 -5.64 11.36
N ALA A 193 -1.30 -5.23 10.16
CA ALA A 193 -2.19 -5.10 9.01
C ALA A 193 -1.67 -5.95 7.85
N TRP A 194 -2.59 -6.68 7.22
CA TRP A 194 -2.37 -7.37 5.96
C TRP A 194 -3.28 -6.74 4.90
N VAL A 195 -2.72 -6.49 3.72
CA VAL A 195 -3.48 -6.09 2.54
C VAL A 195 -3.18 -7.10 1.44
N ASP A 196 -4.22 -7.85 1.08
CA ASP A 196 -4.17 -8.92 0.09
C ASP A 196 -5.03 -8.55 -1.12
N TYR A 197 -4.48 -8.75 -2.31
CA TYR A 197 -5.19 -8.62 -3.57
C TYR A 197 -5.04 -9.92 -4.36
N SER A 198 -6.19 -10.53 -4.66
CA SER A 198 -6.31 -11.69 -5.53
C SER A 198 -6.96 -11.26 -6.85
N SER A 199 -6.31 -11.59 -7.95
CA SER A 199 -6.77 -11.27 -9.30
C SER A 199 -7.59 -12.37 -9.98
N SER A 200 -7.67 -13.55 -9.36
CA SER A 200 -8.47 -14.70 -9.78
C SER A 200 -9.79 -14.82 -9.02
#